data_AF-A0AA40H949-F1
#
_entry.id   AF-A0AA40H949-F1
#
_cell.length_a   1.000
_cell.length_b   1.000
_cell.length_c   1.000
_cell.angle_alpha   90.00
_cell.angle_beta   90.00
_cell.angle_gamma   90.00
#
_symmetry.space_group_name_H-M   'P 1'
#
loop_
_entity.id
_entity.type
_entity.pdbx_description
1 polymer ?
#
loop_
_entity_poly.entity_id
_entity_poly.type
_entity_poly.pdbx_seq_one_letter_code
_entity_poly.pdbx_strand_id
1 'polypeptide(L)'
;PGITLCASFLAGGYERFSSEYPEFCAKTKSLSNVSPPTSAEPLDLGCSSCGTPLHDQGGPVEILPFLYLGSAYHAARRDMLDALGITALLNVSSDCPNHFEGHYQYKCIPVEDNHKADISSWFMEAIEYIDSVKECCGRVLVHCQAGISRSATICLAYLMMKKRVKLEEAFEFVKQRRSIISPNFSFMGQLLQFESQVLATSCAVEAVSPSGTLRERGKATSTPTSQFVFSFPVSVGVHATPSSLPY
;
A
#
# COMPACT_ATOMS: atom_id res chain seq x y z
N PRO A 1 5.59 -10.78 28.29
CA PRO A 1 5.53 -9.42 28.88
C PRO A 1 4.87 -8.44 27.89
N GLY A 2 3.62 -8.06 28.15
CA GLY A 2 2.87 -7.13 27.30
C GLY A 2 3.43 -5.71 27.40
N ILE A 3 3.58 -5.03 26.27
CA ILE A 3 3.96 -3.62 26.20
C ILE A 3 2.67 -2.81 26.29
N THR A 4 2.45 -2.15 27.41
CA THR A 4 1.37 -1.17 27.57
C THR A 4 1.86 0.17 27.02
N LEU A 5 1.26 0.65 25.93
CA LEU A 5 1.47 2.01 25.43
C LEU A 5 0.62 2.97 26.26
N CYS A 6 1.27 3.76 27.11
CA CYS A 6 0.66 4.93 27.73
C CYS A 6 0.85 6.14 26.80
N ALA A 7 -0.26 6.69 26.29
CA ALA A 7 -0.28 7.98 25.64
C ALA A 7 -0.83 9.02 26.62
N SER A 8 -0.04 10.07 26.87
CA SER A 8 -0.44 11.20 27.72
C SER A 8 -0.58 12.44 26.84
N PHE A 9 -1.66 13.20 27.03
CA PHE A 9 -1.87 14.46 26.32
C PHE A 9 -1.15 15.61 27.04
N LEU A 10 -0.58 16.55 26.28
CA LEU A 10 -0.05 17.79 26.81
C LEU A 10 -1.21 18.69 27.24
N ALA A 11 -1.35 18.93 28.54
CA ALA A 11 -2.35 19.85 29.07
C ALA A 11 -2.06 21.27 28.55
N GLY A 12 -2.97 21.82 27.74
CA GLY A 12 -2.82 23.15 27.13
C GLY A 12 -2.16 23.15 25.74
N GLY A 13 -1.94 21.99 25.12
CA GLY A 13 -1.48 21.88 23.74
C GLY A 13 0.01 22.16 23.54
N TYR A 14 0.45 22.10 22.29
CA TYR A 14 1.85 22.28 21.90
C TYR A 14 2.32 23.71 22.18
N GLU A 15 1.49 24.71 21.94
CA GLU A 15 1.84 26.13 22.08
C GLU A 15 2.24 26.46 23.52
N ARG A 16 1.43 26.02 24.49
CA ARG A 16 1.73 26.21 25.92
C ARG A 16 3.01 25.48 26.32
N PHE A 17 3.14 24.22 25.92
CA PHE A 17 4.33 23.41 26.20
C PHE A 17 5.60 24.03 25.59
N SER A 18 5.53 24.54 24.35
CA SER A 18 6.66 25.16 23.67
C SER A 18 7.11 26.47 24.32
N SER A 19 6.18 27.20 24.95
CA SER A 19 6.47 28.42 25.71
C SER A 19 7.10 28.12 27.07
N GLU A 20 6.64 27.07 27.75
CA GLU A 20 7.10 26.72 29.10
C GLU A 20 8.38 25.86 29.07
N TYR A 21 8.61 25.07 28.01
CA TYR A 21 9.68 24.08 27.87
C TYR A 21 10.38 24.13 26.49
N PRO A 22 10.98 25.29 26.11
CA PRO A 22 11.54 25.50 24.78
C PRO A 22 12.73 24.58 24.44
N GLU A 23 13.47 24.10 25.45
CA GLU A 23 14.58 23.16 25.26
C GLU A 23 14.15 21.75 24.83
N PHE A 24 12.88 21.39 25.02
CA PHE A 24 12.31 20.11 24.58
C PHE A 24 11.62 20.20 23.20
N CYS A 25 11.61 21.38 22.58
CA CYS A 25 11.04 21.61 21.26
C CYS A 25 12.14 21.62 20.19
N ALA A 26 11.99 20.80 19.14
CA ALA A 26 12.89 20.83 17.99
C ALA A 26 12.75 22.17 17.25
N LYS A 27 13.80 23.00 17.28
CA LYS A 27 13.81 24.34 16.65
C LYS A 27 13.72 24.22 15.13
N THR A 28 12.60 24.64 14.54
CA THR A 28 12.51 24.92 13.11
C THR A 28 13.15 26.28 12.83
N LYS A 29 14.23 26.31 12.03
CA LYS A 29 14.95 27.54 11.69
C LYS A 29 14.04 28.45 10.84
N SER A 30 13.64 29.59 11.41
CA SER A 30 13.21 30.77 10.66
C SER A 30 14.45 31.54 10.21
N LEU A 31 14.56 31.88 8.92
CA LEU A 31 15.66 32.67 8.38
C LEU A 31 15.12 33.84 7.54
N SER A 32 15.39 35.04 8.04
CA SER A 32 15.45 36.28 7.26
C SER A 32 16.89 36.80 7.26
N ASN A 33 17.28 37.40 6.14
CA ASN A 33 18.47 38.22 5.83
C ASN A 33 19.77 37.55 5.34
N VAL A 34 20.31 38.18 4.28
CA VAL A 34 21.38 37.83 3.32
C VAL A 34 22.74 38.41 3.77
N SER A 35 23.89 37.72 3.67
CA SER A 35 24.97 37.86 2.66
C SER A 35 26.25 37.06 3.08
N PRO A 36 27.23 36.76 2.18
CA PRO A 36 28.00 35.49 2.17
C PRO A 36 29.49 35.61 2.62
N PRO A 37 30.31 34.52 2.67
CA PRO A 37 31.05 34.04 1.47
C PRO A 37 31.31 32.52 1.32
N THR A 38 31.43 32.13 0.05
CA THR A 38 32.35 31.17 -0.62
C THR A 38 32.90 29.92 0.09
N SER A 39 32.49 28.73 -0.37
CA SER A 39 33.36 27.68 -0.94
C SER A 39 32.52 26.48 -1.40
N ALA A 40 33.02 25.80 -2.43
CA ALA A 40 32.33 24.85 -3.32
C ALA A 40 31.78 23.58 -2.64
N GLU A 41 30.68 23.04 -3.20
CA GLU A 41 30.29 21.63 -3.41
C GLU A 41 28.77 21.53 -3.72
N PRO A 42 28.25 20.42 -4.29
CA PRO A 42 27.64 20.32 -5.62
C PRO A 42 26.16 20.76 -5.69
N LEU A 43 25.71 21.03 -6.93
CA LEU A 43 24.38 21.56 -7.30
C LEU A 43 23.21 20.70 -6.80
N ASP A 44 22.65 21.05 -5.65
CA ASP A 44 21.29 20.67 -5.26
C ASP A 44 20.31 21.63 -5.95
N LEU A 45 19.70 21.18 -7.06
CA LEU A 45 18.64 21.89 -7.76
C LEU A 45 17.31 21.79 -6.97
N GLY A 46 17.32 22.28 -5.73
CA GLY A 46 16.12 22.52 -4.95
C GLY A 46 15.51 23.87 -5.32
N CYS A 47 14.61 23.92 -6.31
CA CYS A 47 13.77 25.10 -6.51
C CYS A 47 12.75 25.20 -5.36
N SER A 48 13.10 25.93 -4.30
CA SER A 48 12.24 26.22 -3.14
C SER A 48 11.04 27.13 -3.46
N SER A 49 10.58 27.18 -4.72
CA SER A 49 9.45 28.01 -5.16
C SER A 49 8.31 27.19 -5.79
N CYS A 50 8.39 25.87 -5.86
CA CYS A 50 7.28 25.06 -6.35
C CYS A 50 6.39 24.67 -5.15
N GLY A 51 5.11 25.05 -5.19
CA GLY A 51 4.10 24.70 -4.19
C GLY A 51 3.76 23.20 -4.13
N THR A 52 4.71 22.33 -4.46
CA THR A 52 4.57 20.87 -4.33
C THR A 52 4.50 20.51 -2.85
N PRO A 53 3.50 19.74 -2.41
CA PRO A 53 3.43 19.25 -1.05
C PRO A 53 4.72 18.54 -0.62
N LEU A 54 5.08 18.61 0.66
CA LEU A 54 6.30 17.98 1.21
C LEU A 54 6.40 16.48 0.87
N HIS A 55 5.27 15.78 0.74
CA HIS A 55 5.22 14.35 0.39
C HIS A 55 5.49 14.04 -1.09
N ASP A 56 5.51 15.07 -1.93
CA ASP A 56 5.81 15.03 -3.36
C ASP A 56 7.21 15.60 -3.66
N GLN A 57 7.99 15.93 -2.63
CA GLN A 57 9.40 16.29 -2.80
C GLN A 57 10.18 15.02 -3.16
N GLY A 58 10.52 14.91 -4.45
CA GLY A 58 11.18 13.74 -5.03
C GLY A 58 10.37 13.14 -6.19
N GLY A 59 10.61 11.86 -6.48
CA GLY A 59 9.85 11.10 -7.47
C GLY A 59 9.22 9.84 -6.90
N PRO A 60 8.55 9.05 -7.76
CA PRO A 60 8.16 7.69 -7.39
C PRO A 60 9.33 6.91 -6.80
N VAL A 61 9.06 6.12 -5.78
CA VAL A 61 10.07 5.27 -5.17
C VAL A 61 10.01 3.87 -5.78
N GLU A 62 11.17 3.28 -6.03
CA GLU A 62 11.28 1.91 -6.50
C GLU A 62 11.08 0.94 -5.34
N ILE A 63 10.01 0.15 -5.39
CA ILE A 63 9.76 -0.94 -4.43
C ILE A 63 10.45 -2.22 -4.90
N LEU A 64 10.25 -2.56 -6.17
CA LEU A 64 10.95 -3.63 -6.91
C LEU A 64 11.36 -3.09 -8.28
N PRO A 65 12.27 -3.76 -9.03
CA PRO A 65 12.73 -3.28 -10.34
C PRO A 65 11.64 -2.94 -11.37
N PHE A 66 10.44 -3.51 -11.18
CA PHE A 66 9.27 -3.29 -12.04
C PHE A 66 8.10 -2.60 -11.31
N LEU A 67 8.20 -2.30 -10.02
CA LEU A 67 7.10 -1.80 -9.19
C LEU A 67 7.51 -0.51 -8.47
N TYR A 68 6.86 0.58 -8.83
CA TYR A 68 7.06 1.90 -8.24
C TYR A 68 5.83 2.35 -7.46
N LEU A 69 6.05 3.13 -6.40
CA LEU A 69 5.02 3.72 -5.56
C LEU A 69 5.09 5.26 -5.63
N GLY A 70 3.94 5.90 -5.87
CA GLY A 70 3.88 7.36 -5.96
C GLY A 70 2.51 7.98 -5.67
N SER A 71 2.44 9.30 -5.87
CA SER A 71 1.25 10.14 -5.76
C SER A 71 0.70 10.51 -7.14
N ALA A 72 -0.44 11.19 -7.16
CA ALA A 72 -1.03 11.72 -8.39
C ALA A 72 -0.12 12.77 -9.04
N TYR A 73 0.61 13.55 -8.23
CA TYR A 73 1.62 14.47 -8.73
C TYR A 73 2.69 13.74 -9.55
N HIS A 74 3.21 12.62 -9.07
CA HIS A 74 4.19 11.84 -9.83
C HIS A 74 3.60 11.24 -11.12
N ALA A 75 2.34 10.79 -11.08
CA ALA A 75 1.65 10.26 -12.26
C ALA A 75 1.38 11.34 -13.33
N ALA A 76 1.36 12.61 -12.96
CA ALA A 76 1.22 13.75 -13.87
C ALA A 76 2.55 14.20 -14.51
N ARG A 77 3.68 13.57 -14.20
CA ARG A 77 5.02 13.97 -14.66
C ARG A 77 5.58 13.01 -15.70
N ARG A 78 5.19 13.21 -16.97
CA ARG A 78 5.64 12.38 -18.10
C ARG A 78 7.16 12.26 -18.20
N ASP A 79 7.88 13.36 -18.02
CA ASP A 79 9.34 13.40 -18.01
C ASP A 79 9.94 12.41 -17.00
N MET A 80 9.35 12.33 -15.81
CA MET A 80 9.77 11.41 -14.76
C MET A 80 9.37 9.97 -15.06
N LEU A 81 8.15 9.75 -15.56
CA LEU A 81 7.67 8.42 -15.95
C LEU A 81 8.53 7.81 -17.07
N ASP A 82 8.88 8.61 -18.09
CA ASP A 82 9.72 8.20 -19.22
C ASP A 82 11.16 7.91 -18.75
N ALA A 83 11.73 8.76 -17.89
CA ALA A 83 13.07 8.54 -17.33
C ALA A 83 13.16 7.27 -16.48
N LEU A 84 12.09 6.96 -15.73
CA LEU A 84 11.94 5.70 -14.98
C LEU A 84 11.47 4.54 -15.87
N GLY A 85 11.29 4.76 -17.18
CA GLY A 85 10.71 3.85 -18.17
C GLY A 85 9.52 3.06 -17.66
N ILE A 86 8.59 3.79 -17.03
CA ILE A 86 7.26 3.29 -16.69
C ILE A 86 6.50 3.01 -17.99
N THR A 87 5.91 1.83 -18.07
CA THR A 87 5.09 1.39 -19.21
C THR A 87 3.61 1.34 -18.87
N ALA A 88 3.28 1.27 -17.57
CA ALA A 88 1.94 1.11 -17.07
C ALA A 88 1.70 1.88 -15.76
N LEU A 89 0.46 2.29 -15.53
CA LEU A 89 0.02 2.91 -14.28
C LEU A 89 -1.17 2.15 -13.69
N LEU A 90 -1.17 2.02 -12.38
CA LEU A 90 -2.30 1.54 -11.58
C LEU A 90 -2.78 2.69 -10.70
N ASN A 91 -3.90 3.29 -11.07
CA ASN A 91 -4.54 4.38 -10.34
C ASN A 91 -5.51 3.81 -9.29
N VAL A 92 -5.15 3.91 -8.01
CA VAL A 92 -5.93 3.41 -6.87
C VAL A 92 -6.67 4.57 -6.20
N SER A 93 -7.50 5.26 -6.98
CA SER A 93 -8.27 6.42 -6.54
C SER A 93 -9.49 6.61 -7.43
N SER A 94 -10.59 7.08 -6.83
CA SER A 94 -11.81 7.50 -7.54
C SER A 94 -11.75 8.96 -8.02
N ASP A 95 -10.86 9.76 -7.45
CA ASP A 95 -10.80 11.21 -7.55
C ASP A 95 -9.59 11.75 -8.36
N CYS A 96 -8.61 10.90 -8.67
CA CYS A 96 -7.44 11.25 -9.47
C CYS A 96 -7.69 11.02 -10.97
N PRO A 97 -7.53 12.02 -11.85
CA PRO A 97 -7.57 11.80 -13.28
C PRO A 97 -6.36 10.99 -13.76
N ASN A 98 -6.54 10.21 -14.82
CA ASN A 98 -5.43 9.61 -15.54
C ASN A 98 -4.78 10.67 -16.44
N HIS A 99 -3.45 10.61 -16.56
CA HIS A 99 -2.68 11.50 -17.42
C HIS A 99 -2.03 10.70 -18.55
N PHE A 100 -1.89 11.31 -19.73
CA PHE A 100 -1.20 10.67 -20.87
C PHE A 100 -1.81 9.31 -21.28
N GLU A 101 -3.13 9.16 -21.18
CA GLU A 101 -3.83 7.98 -21.67
C GLU A 101 -3.48 7.74 -23.16
N GLY A 102 -3.22 6.49 -23.52
CA GLY A 102 -2.70 6.09 -24.83
C GLY A 102 -1.17 6.07 -24.96
N HIS A 103 -0.43 6.72 -24.07
CA HIS A 103 1.03 6.57 -23.98
C HIS A 103 1.43 5.47 -23.00
N TYR A 104 0.72 5.37 -21.88
CA TYR A 104 0.89 4.30 -20.89
C TYR A 104 -0.34 3.42 -20.83
N GLN A 105 -0.14 2.15 -20.47
CA GLN A 105 -1.25 1.27 -20.13
C GLN A 105 -1.82 1.66 -18.76
N TYR A 106 -3.15 1.73 -18.65
CA TYR A 106 -3.81 2.14 -17.42
C TYR A 106 -4.75 1.05 -16.90
N LYS A 107 -4.78 0.93 -15.58
CA LYS A 107 -5.85 0.29 -14.84
C LYS A 107 -6.27 1.18 -13.69
N CYS A 108 -7.57 1.28 -13.46
CA CYS A 108 -8.16 2.09 -12.39
C CYS A 108 -8.87 1.18 -11.40
N ILE A 109 -8.60 1.41 -10.12
CA ILE A 109 -9.28 0.80 -8.97
C ILE A 109 -9.92 1.95 -8.19
N PRO A 110 -11.23 2.21 -8.37
CA PRO A 110 -11.88 3.40 -7.84
C PRO A 110 -12.20 3.25 -6.35
N VAL A 111 -11.16 3.37 -5.52
CA VAL A 111 -11.23 3.23 -4.07
C VAL A 111 -11.02 4.58 -3.37
N GLU A 112 -11.91 4.90 -2.44
CA GLU A 112 -11.78 6.06 -1.55
C GLU A 112 -10.87 5.74 -0.36
N ASP A 113 -10.16 6.75 0.16
CA ASP A 113 -9.28 6.57 1.33
C ASP A 113 -10.04 6.81 2.64
N ASN A 114 -10.99 5.93 2.95
CA ASN A 114 -11.74 6.00 4.19
C ASN A 114 -12.01 4.62 4.78
N HIS A 115 -12.48 4.61 6.02
CA HIS A 115 -12.68 3.38 6.79
C HIS A 115 -13.78 2.45 6.23
N LYS A 116 -14.68 2.95 5.38
CA LYS A 116 -15.79 2.19 4.79
C LYS A 116 -15.40 1.49 3.50
N ALA A 117 -14.31 1.90 2.86
CA ALA A 117 -13.87 1.33 1.61
C ALA A 117 -13.31 -0.09 1.80
N ASP A 118 -13.75 -1.02 0.97
CA ASP A 118 -13.16 -2.34 0.84
C ASP A 118 -12.12 -2.32 -0.28
N ILE A 119 -10.85 -2.22 0.09
CA ILE A 119 -9.73 -2.28 -0.85
C ILE A 119 -9.27 -3.74 -1.04
N SER A 120 -9.60 -4.64 -0.12
CA SER A 120 -9.16 -6.03 -0.13
C SER A 120 -9.73 -6.83 -1.30
N SER A 121 -10.97 -6.56 -1.70
CA SER A 121 -11.59 -7.16 -2.88
C SER A 121 -10.83 -6.90 -4.18
N TRP A 122 -9.99 -5.85 -4.21
CA TRP A 122 -9.18 -5.48 -5.36
C TRP A 122 -7.75 -6.03 -5.34
N PHE A 123 -7.32 -6.70 -4.26
CA PHE A 123 -5.93 -7.14 -4.12
C PHE A 123 -5.52 -8.09 -5.24
N MET A 124 -6.32 -9.12 -5.53
CA MET A 124 -5.98 -10.10 -6.58
C MET A 124 -5.90 -9.45 -7.96
N GLU A 125 -6.90 -8.62 -8.29
CA GLU A 125 -6.94 -7.90 -9.56
C GLU A 125 -5.76 -6.93 -9.73
N ALA A 126 -5.37 -6.21 -8.66
CA ALA A 126 -4.20 -5.35 -8.67
C ALA A 126 -2.90 -6.15 -8.84
N ILE A 127 -2.78 -7.28 -8.14
CA ILE A 127 -1.61 -8.15 -8.18
C ILE A 127 -1.42 -8.77 -9.57
N GLU A 128 -2.50 -9.25 -10.18
CA GLU A 128 -2.49 -9.80 -11.54
C GLU A 128 -2.09 -8.75 -12.57
N TYR A 129 -2.59 -7.52 -12.44
CA TYR A 129 -2.18 -6.43 -13.31
C TYR A 129 -0.67 -6.13 -13.18
N ILE A 130 -0.15 -6.00 -11.96
CA ILE A 130 1.29 -5.77 -11.71
C ILE A 130 2.13 -6.91 -12.33
N ASP A 131 1.71 -8.17 -12.17
CA ASP A 131 2.40 -9.31 -12.76
C ASP A 131 2.34 -9.31 -14.28
N SER A 132 1.21 -8.96 -14.90
CA SER A 132 1.11 -8.89 -16.35
C SER A 132 2.08 -7.86 -16.95
N VAL A 133 2.28 -6.73 -16.27
CA VAL A 133 3.25 -5.70 -16.68
C VAL A 133 4.67 -6.24 -16.53
N LYS A 134 4.97 -6.90 -15.42
CA LYS A 134 6.27 -7.53 -15.16
C LYS A 134 6.60 -8.61 -16.19
N GLU A 135 5.64 -9.47 -16.55
CA GLU A 135 5.80 -10.52 -17.56
C GLU A 135 6.09 -9.96 -18.95
N CYS A 136 5.54 -8.79 -19.26
CA CYS A 136 5.86 -8.03 -20.47
C CYS A 136 7.18 -7.23 -20.37
N CYS A 137 8.01 -7.48 -19.35
CA CYS A 137 9.26 -6.74 -19.07
C CYS A 137 9.03 -5.22 -18.92
N GLY A 138 7.83 -4.83 -18.50
CA GLY A 138 7.46 -3.44 -18.23
C GLY A 138 7.71 -3.03 -16.79
N ARG A 139 7.38 -1.77 -16.50
CA ARG A 139 7.44 -1.19 -15.15
C ARG A 139 6.14 -0.47 -14.85
N VAL A 140 5.59 -0.72 -13.67
CA VAL A 140 4.31 -0.16 -13.23
C VAL A 140 4.51 0.86 -12.12
N LEU A 141 3.85 2.02 -12.24
CA LEU A 141 3.65 2.95 -11.15
C LEU A 141 2.27 2.71 -10.51
N VAL A 142 2.26 2.29 -9.25
CA VAL A 142 1.04 2.26 -8.43
C VAL A 142 0.93 3.59 -7.69
N HIS A 143 -0.15 4.32 -7.94
CA HIS A 143 -0.36 5.63 -7.32
C HIS A 143 -1.79 5.80 -6.81
N CYS A 144 -1.94 6.75 -5.90
CA CYS A 144 -3.22 7.31 -5.47
C CYS A 144 -3.05 8.82 -5.33
N GLN A 145 -3.92 9.52 -4.60
CA GLN A 145 -3.79 10.98 -4.43
C GLN A 145 -2.42 11.40 -3.85
N ALA A 146 -2.08 10.94 -2.64
CA ALA A 146 -0.86 11.37 -1.92
C ALA A 146 0.27 10.34 -1.92
N GLY A 147 0.00 9.11 -2.37
CA GLY A 147 0.98 8.01 -2.27
C GLY A 147 1.29 7.60 -0.83
N ILE A 148 0.31 7.70 0.08
CA ILE A 148 0.46 7.44 1.52
C ILE A 148 -0.27 6.17 1.96
N SER A 149 -1.56 6.04 1.59
CA SER A 149 -2.46 4.98 2.07
C SER A 149 -2.82 3.98 0.97
N ARG A 150 -3.81 4.28 0.12
CA ARG A 150 -4.34 3.38 -0.94
C ARG A 150 -3.28 2.65 -1.78
N SER A 151 -2.38 3.39 -2.45
CA SER A 151 -1.35 2.77 -3.29
C SER A 151 -0.30 2.00 -2.48
N ALA A 152 0.04 2.46 -1.27
CA ALA A 152 0.92 1.74 -0.37
C ALA A 152 0.30 0.40 0.04
N THR A 153 -0.99 0.37 0.38
CA THR A 153 -1.75 -0.85 0.69
C THR A 153 -1.63 -1.89 -0.42
N ILE A 154 -1.80 -1.49 -1.69
CA ILE A 154 -1.65 -2.40 -2.83
C ILE A 154 -0.21 -2.95 -2.93
N CYS A 155 0.81 -2.11 -2.75
CA CYS A 155 2.20 -2.56 -2.75
C CYS A 155 2.48 -3.57 -1.61
N LEU A 156 1.92 -3.36 -0.42
CA LEU A 156 2.05 -4.28 0.71
C LEU A 156 1.38 -5.63 0.42
N ALA A 157 0.15 -5.62 -0.10
CA ALA A 157 -0.55 -6.82 -0.53
C ALA A 157 0.25 -7.60 -1.59
N TYR A 158 0.82 -6.91 -2.57
CA TYR A 158 1.67 -7.50 -3.59
C TYR A 158 2.90 -8.20 -2.99
N LEU A 159 3.61 -7.54 -2.07
CA LEU A 159 4.79 -8.11 -1.41
C LEU A 159 4.42 -9.36 -0.60
N MET A 160 3.36 -9.32 0.21
CA MET A 160 2.93 -10.49 0.98
C MET A 160 2.62 -11.69 0.07
N MET A 161 1.86 -11.47 -1.01
CA MET A 161 1.45 -12.54 -1.91
C MET A 161 2.63 -13.09 -2.74
N LYS A 162 3.45 -12.21 -3.33
CA LYS A 162 4.46 -12.60 -4.33
C LYS A 162 5.85 -12.84 -3.75
N LYS A 163 6.15 -12.27 -2.59
CA LYS A 163 7.41 -12.50 -1.86
C LYS A 163 7.23 -13.38 -0.62
N ARG A 164 6.00 -13.75 -0.26
CA ARG A 164 5.68 -14.62 0.89
C ARG A 164 6.26 -14.09 2.20
N VAL A 165 6.28 -12.77 2.35
CA VAL A 165 6.71 -12.08 3.58
C VAL A 165 5.51 -11.69 4.41
N LYS A 166 5.73 -11.50 5.71
CA LYS A 166 4.71 -10.99 6.61
C LYS A 166 4.38 -9.52 6.34
N LEU A 167 3.21 -9.08 6.79
CA LEU A 167 2.78 -7.68 6.69
C LEU A 167 3.79 -6.73 7.33
N GLU A 168 4.30 -7.08 8.52
CA GLU A 168 5.30 -6.30 9.23
C GLU A 168 6.57 -6.10 8.38
N GLU A 169 7.09 -7.18 7.79
CA GLU A 169 8.29 -7.16 6.95
C GLU A 169 8.05 -6.36 5.66
N ALA A 170 6.90 -6.53 5.02
CA ALA A 170 6.49 -5.75 3.85
C ALA A 170 6.36 -4.26 4.19
N PHE A 171 5.78 -3.95 5.35
CA PHE A 171 5.56 -2.59 5.82
C PHE A 171 6.89 -1.86 6.02
N GLU A 172 7.80 -2.46 6.79
CA GLU A 172 9.14 -1.91 7.02
C GLU A 172 9.91 -1.73 5.71
N PHE A 173 9.83 -2.71 4.80
CA PHE A 173 10.50 -2.64 3.51
C PHE A 173 10.04 -1.46 2.65
N VAL A 174 8.74 -1.17 2.62
CA VAL A 174 8.18 -0.02 1.89
C VAL A 174 8.42 1.29 2.65
N LYS A 175 8.31 1.28 3.99
CA LYS A 175 8.55 2.44 4.86
C LYS A 175 9.97 2.98 4.71
N GLN A 176 10.96 2.12 4.59
CA GLN A 176 12.36 2.51 4.35
C GLN A 176 12.56 3.25 3.02
N ARG A 177 11.73 2.96 2.01
CA ARG A 177 11.78 3.61 0.68
C ARG A 177 10.92 4.86 0.62
N ARG A 178 9.76 4.86 1.28
CA ARG A 178 8.86 6.00 1.38
C ARG A 178 8.38 6.14 2.82
N SER A 179 9.12 6.91 3.60
CA SER A 179 8.91 7.10 5.04
C SER A 179 7.53 7.64 5.42
N ILE A 180 6.80 8.23 4.48
CA ILE A 180 5.47 8.80 4.74
C ILE A 180 4.33 7.79 4.61
N ILE A 181 4.57 6.54 4.17
CA ILE A 181 3.48 5.59 4.01
C ILE A 181 2.76 5.36 5.35
N SER A 182 1.44 5.34 5.27
CA SER A 182 0.53 5.17 6.40
C SER A 182 -0.84 4.77 5.84
N PRO A 183 -1.04 3.48 5.51
CA PRO A 183 -2.38 2.93 5.27
C PRO A 183 -3.31 3.30 6.40
N ASN A 184 -4.56 3.66 6.08
CA ASN A 184 -5.55 3.90 7.11
C ASN A 184 -5.81 2.62 7.93
N PHE A 185 -6.32 2.76 9.16
CA PHE A 185 -6.50 1.63 10.08
C PHE A 185 -7.42 0.53 9.54
N SER A 186 -8.44 0.87 8.74
CA SER A 186 -9.31 -0.13 8.10
C SER A 186 -8.53 -0.96 7.07
N PHE A 187 -7.71 -0.30 6.24
CA PHE A 187 -6.83 -0.98 5.29
C PHE A 187 -5.78 -1.84 5.98
N MET A 188 -5.27 -1.41 7.13
CA MET A 188 -4.35 -2.22 7.92
C MET A 188 -5.03 -3.51 8.42
N GLY A 189 -6.28 -3.44 8.89
CA GLY A 189 -7.07 -4.62 9.26
C GLY A 189 -7.33 -5.55 8.06
N GLN A 190 -7.63 -4.99 6.90
CA GLN A 190 -7.81 -5.74 5.65
C GLN A 190 -6.51 -6.43 5.20
N LEU A 191 -5.35 -5.79 5.36
CA LEU A 191 -4.04 -6.39 5.08
C LEU A 191 -3.72 -7.55 6.03
N LEU A 192 -4.01 -7.42 7.33
CA LEU A 192 -3.83 -8.51 8.30
C LEU A 192 -4.70 -9.73 7.95
N GLN A 193 -5.96 -9.48 7.54
CA GLN A 193 -6.83 -10.55 7.08
C GLN A 193 -6.26 -11.20 5.80
N PHE A 194 -5.76 -10.42 4.86
CA PHE A 194 -5.16 -10.95 3.63
C PHE A 194 -3.87 -11.75 3.91
N GLU A 195 -3.00 -11.29 4.81
CA GLU A 195 -1.80 -12.02 5.26
C GLU A 195 -2.16 -13.44 5.73
N SER A 196 -3.19 -13.55 6.57
CA SER A 196 -3.65 -14.85 7.08
C SER A 196 -4.09 -15.79 5.96
N GLN A 197 -4.71 -15.26 4.90
CA GLN A 197 -5.18 -16.06 3.77
C GLN A 197 -4.00 -16.54 2.90
N VAL A 198 -3.07 -15.65 2.55
CA VAL A 198 -2.01 -15.96 1.57
C VAL A 198 -0.83 -16.73 2.16
N LEU A 199 -0.59 -16.60 3.48
CA LEU A 199 0.50 -17.32 4.14
C LEU A 199 0.05 -18.67 4.72
N ALA A 200 -1.21 -18.82 5.14
CA ALA A 200 -1.72 -20.09 5.68
C ALA A 200 -1.80 -21.21 4.62
N THR A 201 -1.96 -20.87 3.33
CA THR A 201 -2.01 -21.86 2.24
C THR A 201 -0.70 -22.65 2.07
N SER A 202 0.38 -22.28 2.77
CA SER A 202 1.67 -22.99 2.70
C SER A 202 1.76 -24.23 3.60
N CYS A 203 0.89 -24.37 4.62
CA CYS A 203 0.94 -25.52 5.54
C CYS A 203 0.00 -26.67 5.15
N ALA A 204 -0.96 -26.45 4.26
CA ALA A 204 -2.00 -27.46 3.95
C ALA A 204 -1.56 -28.54 2.96
N VAL A 205 -0.36 -28.44 2.37
CA VAL A 205 0.10 -29.38 1.32
C VAL A 205 0.89 -30.58 1.89
N GLU A 206 1.30 -30.56 3.16
CA GLU A 206 2.10 -31.66 3.75
C GLU A 206 1.33 -32.65 4.63
N ALA A 207 0.00 -32.51 4.76
CA ALA A 207 -0.80 -33.34 5.67
C ALA A 207 -1.71 -34.37 4.98
N VAL A 208 -1.31 -34.93 3.84
CA VAL A 208 -1.97 -36.14 3.28
C VAL A 208 -0.93 -37.25 3.11
N SER A 209 -0.69 -37.97 4.20
CA SER A 209 -0.30 -39.38 4.17
C SER A 209 -1.39 -40.17 4.89
N PRO A 210 -1.91 -41.22 4.25
CA PRO A 210 -1.82 -42.52 4.89
C PRO A 210 -1.38 -43.64 3.92
N SER A 211 -0.47 -44.46 4.41
CA SER A 211 -0.21 -45.83 3.92
C SER A 211 -1.49 -46.67 3.83
N GLY A 212 -1.64 -47.48 2.78
CA GLY A 212 -2.53 -48.66 2.79
C GLY A 212 -3.11 -49.13 1.45
N THR A 213 -2.44 -50.14 0.85
CA THR A 213 -2.99 -51.25 0.02
C THR A 213 -3.62 -51.02 -1.39
N LEU A 214 -2.85 -51.45 -2.41
CA LEU A 214 -3.15 -52.35 -3.56
C LEU A 214 -4.44 -52.24 -4.43
N ARG A 215 -4.18 -52.14 -5.75
CA ARG A 215 -4.97 -52.50 -6.98
C ARG A 215 -6.23 -51.66 -7.27
N GLU A 216 -6.59 -51.28 -8.51
CA GLU A 216 -6.31 -51.80 -9.86
C GLU A 216 -6.40 -50.68 -10.94
N ARG A 217 -6.13 -51.07 -12.18
CA ARG A 217 -5.74 -50.29 -13.36
C ARG A 217 -6.92 -49.70 -14.16
N GLY A 218 -6.81 -48.44 -14.60
CA GLY A 218 -7.73 -47.83 -15.58
C GLY A 218 -7.30 -46.47 -16.16
N LYS A 219 -6.68 -46.51 -17.34
CA LYS A 219 -6.47 -45.51 -18.42
C LYS A 219 -6.65 -43.97 -18.17
N ALA A 220 -5.58 -43.23 -18.47
CA ALA A 220 -5.55 -41.80 -18.84
C ALA A 220 -6.32 -41.54 -20.17
N THR A 221 -6.83 -40.33 -20.48
CA THR A 221 -6.03 -39.14 -20.88
C THR A 221 -6.84 -37.82 -20.90
N SER A 222 -6.12 -36.75 -20.52
CA SER A 222 -6.21 -35.29 -20.82
C SER A 222 -7.29 -34.36 -20.21
N THR A 223 -6.78 -33.63 -19.22
CA THR A 223 -7.05 -32.34 -18.57
C THR A 223 -6.97 -31.08 -19.50
N PRO A 224 -7.08 -29.80 -19.04
CA PRO A 224 -7.96 -29.22 -17.99
C PRO A 224 -8.34 -27.70 -18.11
N THR A 225 -9.04 -27.22 -17.06
CA THR A 225 -8.96 -25.89 -16.37
C THR A 225 -9.48 -24.62 -17.06
N SER A 226 -10.55 -24.05 -16.51
CA SER A 226 -10.45 -22.86 -15.64
C SER A 226 -11.83 -22.36 -15.25
N GLN A 227 -12.28 -22.65 -14.02
CA GLN A 227 -13.30 -21.85 -13.33
C GLN A 227 -13.03 -21.91 -11.82
N PHE A 228 -12.23 -20.97 -11.33
CA PHE A 228 -12.28 -20.63 -9.90
C PHE A 228 -13.32 -19.52 -9.74
N VAL A 229 -14.56 -19.91 -9.44
CA VAL A 229 -15.53 -19.02 -8.80
C VAL A 229 -15.67 -19.50 -7.37
N PHE A 230 -15.18 -18.72 -6.42
CA PHE A 230 -15.53 -18.90 -5.01
C PHE A 230 -16.44 -17.74 -4.61
N SER A 231 -17.71 -18.04 -4.45
CA SER A 231 -18.66 -17.21 -3.73
C SER A 231 -19.22 -18.05 -2.59
N PHE A 232 -19.11 -17.57 -1.35
CA PHE A 232 -19.83 -18.15 -0.21
C PHE A 232 -20.21 -17.08 0.82
N PRO A 233 -21.26 -17.34 1.61
CA PRO A 233 -22.26 -16.36 1.97
C PRO A 233 -21.99 -15.77 3.35
N VAL A 234 -22.38 -14.51 3.53
CA VAL A 234 -22.40 -13.88 4.85
C VAL A 234 -23.66 -14.33 5.59
N SER A 235 -23.52 -15.26 6.54
CA SER A 235 -24.55 -15.52 7.53
C SER A 235 -24.39 -14.54 8.69
N VAL A 236 -25.17 -13.46 8.70
CA VAL A 236 -25.33 -12.59 9.88
C VAL A 236 -26.37 -13.23 10.79
N GLY A 237 -25.94 -13.73 11.95
CA GLY A 237 -26.85 -14.13 13.02
C GLY A 237 -27.45 -12.90 13.68
N VAL A 238 -28.76 -12.70 13.52
CA VAL A 238 -29.53 -11.68 14.24
C VAL A 238 -30.03 -12.29 15.55
N HIS A 239 -29.45 -11.91 16.68
CA HIS A 239 -30.07 -12.12 17.98
C HIS A 239 -30.99 -10.92 18.29
N ALA A 240 -32.29 -11.12 18.14
CA ALA A 240 -33.32 -10.24 18.68
C ALA A 240 -33.76 -10.77 20.05
N THR A 241 -33.61 -9.97 21.10
CA THR A 241 -34.24 -10.21 22.40
C THR A 241 -35.51 -9.35 22.51
N PRO A 242 -36.68 -9.92 22.87
CA PRO A 242 -37.84 -9.13 23.22
C PRO A 242 -37.85 -8.86 24.73
N SER A 243 -37.79 -7.58 25.10
CA SER A 243 -38.11 -7.12 26.45
C SER A 243 -39.57 -6.62 26.48
N SER A 244 -40.45 -7.45 27.02
CA SER A 244 -41.81 -7.07 27.44
C SER A 244 -41.92 -7.33 28.94
N LEU A 245 -42.13 -6.28 29.73
CA LEU A 245 -42.60 -6.39 31.11
C LEU A 245 -44.03 -5.82 31.19
N PRO A 246 -44.93 -6.44 31.97
CA PRO A 246 -46.30 -5.99 32.13
C PRO A 246 -46.51 -5.10 33.37
N TYR A 247 -47.56 -4.27 33.27
CA TYR A 247 -48.24 -3.42 34.26
C TYR A 247 -47.50 -2.20 34.84
#